data_AF-A0AAW0M6S5-F1
#
_entry.id   AF-A0AAW0M6S5-F1
#
_cell.length_a   1.000
_cell.length_b   1.000
_cell.length_c   1.000
_cell.angle_alpha   90.00
_cell.angle_beta   90.00
_cell.angle_gamma   90.00
#
_symmetry.space_group_name_H-M   'P 1'
#
loop_
_entity.id
_entity.type
_entity.pdbx_description
1 polymer ?
#
loop_
_entity_poly.entity_id
_entity_poly.type
_entity_poly.pdbx_seq_one_letter_code
_entity_poly.pdbx_strand_id
1 'polypeptide(L)'
;MIWKIAAASEYLAITGWGITDIRLAKKSWVFPGQRYTRLDMSPVNYTFEVQGMSAEKLPFVLPAVFTIGPRVDDMDSLLLYATLMSNHDKRSKHVEELVQGVIEGETRVLAASMTMEQIFKGTKEFKKEVFEKVQLELNQFGLLIYNANVKQLVDVPGHEYFSYLGQKTQMEAANQAKIDVAEAKKKGEIGAKERQGLTSQNAAKIDAETKIITTQRLGDAQKEEINVKTSVELYRNQKEAELVKSKAELATKNAGWSQASQLAEVEAAKAVAIREAELQTEVEKKKALNQTEKLRAELLSKAAVEYETKVCDTNVILFYLLFCAFVVLVYEL
;
A
#
# COMPACT_ATOMS: atom_id res chain seq x y z
N MET A 1 47.41 -94.31 21.17
CA MET A 1 47.33 -92.90 20.73
C MET A 1 46.00 -92.74 20.00
N ILE A 2 45.21 -91.72 20.31
CA ILE A 2 43.89 -91.53 19.68
C ILE A 2 43.92 -90.22 18.89
N TRP A 3 43.53 -90.27 17.62
CA TRP A 3 43.36 -89.06 16.81
C TRP A 3 42.01 -88.43 17.13
N LYS A 4 42.02 -87.16 17.51
CA LYS A 4 40.80 -86.39 17.81
C LYS A 4 40.75 -85.14 16.96
N ILE A 5 39.55 -84.85 16.46
CA ILE A 5 39.21 -83.69 15.64
C ILE A 5 38.09 -82.96 16.38
N ALA A 6 38.24 -81.65 16.57
CA ALA A 6 37.20 -80.78 17.10
C ALA A 6 36.21 -80.39 16.00
N ALA A 7 34.97 -80.08 16.39
CA ALA A 7 33.98 -79.51 15.48
C ALA A 7 34.40 -78.09 14.99
N ALA A 8 33.70 -77.56 14.00
CA ALA A 8 34.03 -76.26 13.40
C ALA A 8 34.11 -75.13 14.44
N SER A 9 33.17 -75.07 15.39
CA SER A 9 33.12 -74.09 16.48
C SER A 9 33.94 -74.48 17.72
N GLU A 10 34.54 -75.68 17.76
CA GLU A 10 35.20 -76.19 18.97
C GLU A 10 36.72 -76.16 18.89
N TYR A 11 37.41 -76.11 20.02
CA TYR A 11 38.85 -76.39 20.14
C TYR A 11 39.10 -77.53 21.13
N LEU A 12 40.16 -78.30 20.91
CA LEU A 12 40.65 -79.27 21.90
C LEU A 12 41.65 -78.56 22.81
N ALA A 13 41.33 -78.48 24.10
CA ALA A 13 42.28 -78.15 25.16
C ALA A 13 42.93 -79.45 25.64
N ILE A 14 44.24 -79.57 25.46
CA ILE A 14 45.01 -80.78 25.79
C ILE A 14 45.96 -80.45 26.94
N THR A 15 45.94 -81.27 27.98
CA THR A 15 46.79 -81.16 29.18
C THR A 15 47.43 -82.50 29.50
N GLY A 16 48.48 -82.51 30.31
CA GLY A 16 49.15 -83.74 30.77
C GLY A 16 50.55 -83.92 30.21
N TRP A 17 50.98 -85.17 30.03
CA TRP A 17 52.40 -85.48 29.85
C TRP A 17 53.07 -84.70 28.70
N GLY A 18 54.11 -83.93 29.02
CA GLY A 18 54.87 -83.09 28.08
C GLY A 18 54.29 -81.70 27.81
N ILE A 19 53.21 -81.31 28.49
CA ILE A 19 52.56 -79.99 28.37
C ILE A 19 52.51 -79.38 29.77
N THR A 20 53.05 -78.16 29.94
CA THR A 20 53.11 -77.48 31.25
C THR A 20 51.78 -76.84 31.63
N ASP A 21 51.12 -76.16 30.69
CA ASP A 21 49.84 -75.47 30.93
C ASP A 21 48.71 -76.13 30.12
N ILE A 22 48.26 -75.48 29.04
CA ILE A 22 47.19 -75.95 28.16
C ILE A 22 47.63 -75.78 26.72
N ARG A 23 47.46 -76.82 25.90
CA ARG A 23 47.68 -76.74 24.45
C ARG A 23 46.35 -76.76 23.71
N LEU A 24 46.09 -75.71 22.94
CA LEU A 24 44.89 -75.62 22.08
C LEU A 24 45.17 -76.12 20.67
N ALA A 25 44.30 -76.99 20.16
CA ALA A 25 44.41 -77.50 18.79
C ALA A 25 43.04 -77.89 18.20
N LYS A 26 42.84 -77.66 16.89
CA LYS A 26 41.66 -78.20 16.16
C LYS A 26 41.76 -79.70 15.89
N LYS A 27 42.98 -80.19 15.64
CA LYS A 27 43.30 -81.59 15.37
C LYS A 27 44.59 -81.94 16.07
N SER A 28 44.59 -83.03 16.85
CA SER A 28 45.80 -83.47 17.55
C SER A 28 45.75 -84.95 17.89
N TRP A 29 46.95 -85.54 17.99
CA TRP A 29 47.15 -86.84 18.61
C TRP A 29 47.12 -86.68 20.13
N VAL A 30 46.28 -87.48 20.79
CA VAL A 30 46.26 -87.57 22.26
C VAL A 30 47.05 -88.82 22.67
N PHE A 31 48.13 -88.60 23.43
CA PHE A 31 49.02 -89.66 23.89
C PHE A 31 48.57 -90.24 25.25
N PRO A 32 48.96 -91.49 25.59
CA PRO A 32 48.76 -92.03 26.94
C PRO A 32 49.38 -91.10 27.99
N GLY A 33 48.59 -90.67 28.99
CA GLY A 33 49.01 -89.67 29.98
C GLY A 33 48.61 -88.23 29.67
N GLN A 34 47.95 -87.97 28.52
CA GLN A 34 47.33 -86.69 28.20
C GLN A 34 45.80 -86.77 28.35
N ARG A 35 45.20 -85.67 28.82
CA ARG A 35 43.76 -85.46 28.89
C ARG A 35 43.36 -84.41 27.86
N TYR A 36 42.15 -84.52 27.32
CA TYR A 36 41.60 -83.53 26.40
C TYR A 36 40.19 -83.13 26.83
N THR A 37 39.88 -81.85 26.66
CA THR A 37 38.57 -81.25 26.89
C THR A 37 38.17 -80.50 25.63
N ARG A 38 36.90 -80.62 25.22
CA ARG A 38 36.35 -79.83 24.10
C ARG A 38 35.81 -78.53 24.65
N LEU A 39 36.21 -77.43 24.03
CA LEU A 39 35.76 -76.08 24.36
C LEU A 39 34.97 -75.55 23.18
N ASP A 40 33.72 -75.15 23.42
CA ASP A 40 32.90 -74.48 22.42
C ASP A 40 33.25 -72.99 22.37
N MET A 41 33.45 -72.46 21.17
CA MET A 41 33.76 -71.05 20.94
C MET A 41 32.55 -70.26 20.42
N SER A 42 31.39 -70.92 20.31
CA SER A 42 30.16 -70.23 19.91
C SER A 42 29.75 -69.19 20.95
N PRO A 43 29.40 -67.96 20.53
CA PRO A 43 28.95 -66.94 21.45
C PRO A 43 27.58 -67.31 22.04
N VAL A 44 27.41 -66.99 23.31
CA VAL A 44 26.20 -67.29 24.09
C VAL A 44 25.47 -66.00 24.41
N ASN A 45 24.14 -66.04 24.39
CA ASN A 45 23.29 -64.91 24.77
C ASN A 45 22.99 -64.98 26.26
N TYR A 46 23.44 -63.96 27.00
CA TYR A 46 23.18 -63.78 28.41
C TYR A 46 22.10 -62.71 28.59
N THR A 47 20.98 -63.10 29.18
CA THR A 47 19.89 -62.19 29.53
C THR A 47 19.99 -61.85 31.00
N PHE A 48 19.98 -60.57 31.34
CA PHE A 48 20.06 -60.14 32.73
C PHE A 48 19.17 -58.93 32.98
N GLU A 49 18.80 -58.79 34.25
CA GLU A 49 17.98 -57.70 34.77
C GLU A 49 18.77 -57.04 35.90
N VAL A 50 19.57 -56.03 35.57
CA VAL A 50 20.36 -55.33 36.58
C VAL A 50 19.44 -54.43 37.39
N GLN A 51 19.38 -54.68 38.70
CA GLN A 51 18.77 -53.75 39.65
C GLN A 51 19.83 -52.75 40.11
N GLY A 52 19.57 -51.47 39.84
CA GLY A 52 20.45 -50.36 40.16
C GLY A 52 19.74 -49.28 40.97
N MET A 53 20.54 -48.42 41.60
CA MET A 53 20.07 -47.17 42.20
C MET A 53 20.78 -46.02 41.49
N SER A 54 20.04 -44.99 41.12
CA SER A 54 20.62 -43.75 40.58
C SER A 54 21.31 -42.93 41.67
N ALA A 55 22.01 -41.87 41.29
CA ALA A 55 22.57 -40.89 42.24
C ALA A 55 21.52 -40.28 43.18
N GLU A 56 20.26 -40.19 42.73
CA GLU A 56 19.10 -39.69 43.48
C GLU A 56 18.46 -40.76 44.37
N LYS A 57 19.06 -41.95 44.45
CA LYS A 57 18.54 -43.12 45.19
C LYS A 57 17.20 -43.64 44.66
N LEU A 58 16.91 -43.40 43.38
CA LEU A 58 15.74 -43.99 42.73
C LEU A 58 16.11 -45.40 42.22
N PRO A 59 15.36 -46.44 42.62
CA PRO A 59 15.61 -47.79 42.16
C PRO A 59 15.09 -47.99 40.74
N PHE A 60 15.82 -48.74 39.92
CA PHE A 60 15.42 -49.05 38.55
C PHE A 60 15.88 -50.44 38.11
N VAL A 61 15.23 -50.98 37.09
CA VAL A 61 15.60 -52.23 36.45
C VAL A 61 16.08 -51.96 35.03
N LEU A 62 17.26 -52.45 34.69
CA LEU A 62 17.81 -52.41 33.35
C LEU A 62 17.82 -53.83 32.75
N PRO A 63 16.82 -54.17 31.92
CA PRO A 63 16.85 -55.42 31.18
C PRO A 63 17.77 -55.30 29.98
N ALA A 64 18.77 -56.18 29.89
CA ALA A 64 19.66 -56.21 28.75
C ALA A 64 20.07 -57.63 28.36
N VAL A 65 20.46 -57.77 27.09
CA VAL A 65 20.86 -59.03 26.48
C VAL A 65 22.23 -58.84 25.84
N PHE A 66 23.22 -59.59 26.31
CA PHE A 66 24.59 -59.51 25.82
C PHE A 66 24.97 -60.82 25.16
N THR A 67 25.48 -60.73 23.94
CA THR A 67 26.04 -61.86 23.21
C THR A 67 27.54 -61.87 23.46
N ILE A 68 28.00 -62.82 24.28
CA ILE A 68 29.39 -62.89 24.75
C ILE A 68 29.98 -64.23 24.34
N GLY A 69 31.22 -64.21 23.87
CA GLY A 69 31.95 -65.42 23.52
C GLY A 69 33.46 -65.22 23.64
N PRO A 70 34.23 -66.31 23.59
CA PRO A 70 35.68 -66.23 23.59
C PRO A 70 36.20 -65.55 22.31
N ARG A 71 37.24 -64.75 22.43
CA ARG A 71 37.88 -64.07 21.29
C ARG A 71 38.69 -65.08 20.48
N VAL A 72 38.22 -65.47 19.31
CA VAL A 72 38.88 -66.49 18.45
C VAL A 72 40.13 -65.97 17.74
N ASP A 73 40.24 -64.65 17.56
CA ASP A 73 41.35 -64.02 16.84
C ASP A 73 42.67 -64.00 17.64
N ASP A 74 42.58 -64.15 18.97
CA ASP A 74 43.73 -64.06 19.86
C ASP A 74 43.95 -65.38 20.60
N MET A 75 45.12 -65.98 20.40
CA MET A 75 45.47 -67.26 21.00
C MET A 75 45.65 -67.14 22.52
N ASP A 76 46.09 -65.99 23.02
CA ASP A 76 46.26 -65.76 24.46
C ASP A 76 44.91 -65.66 25.17
N SER A 77 43.95 -64.93 24.58
CA SER A 77 42.55 -64.90 25.04
C SER A 77 41.91 -66.29 25.07
N LEU A 78 42.17 -67.13 24.07
CA LEU A 78 41.68 -68.51 24.06
C LEU A 78 42.28 -69.37 25.17
N LEU A 79 43.57 -69.18 25.50
CA LEU A 79 44.22 -69.87 26.61
C LEU A 79 43.64 -69.44 27.97
N LEU A 80 43.38 -68.15 28.16
CA LEU A 80 42.71 -67.62 29.35
C LEU A 80 41.33 -68.23 29.53
N TYR A 81 40.53 -68.25 28.45
CA TYR A 81 39.21 -68.88 28.45
C TYR A 81 39.27 -70.39 28.74
N ALA A 82 40.24 -71.09 28.13
CA ALA A 82 40.45 -72.51 28.36
C ALA A 82 40.85 -72.83 29.82
N THR A 83 41.64 -71.96 30.43
CA THR A 83 42.05 -72.06 31.84
C THR A 83 40.85 -71.87 32.76
N LEU A 84 40.01 -70.86 32.49
CA LEU A 84 38.77 -70.61 33.23
C LEU A 84 37.83 -71.83 33.19
N MET A 85 37.68 -72.45 32.02
CA MET A 85 36.84 -73.62 31.81
C MET A 85 37.43 -74.92 32.39
N SER A 86 38.75 -75.02 32.55
CA SER A 86 39.43 -76.23 33.03
C SER A 86 39.38 -76.39 34.55
N ASN A 87 39.25 -75.30 35.31
CA ASN A 87 39.32 -75.32 36.77
C ASN A 87 38.02 -75.76 37.47
N HIS A 88 36.92 -75.88 36.74
CA HIS A 88 35.61 -76.15 37.34
C HIS A 88 34.96 -77.43 36.85
N ASP A 89 34.61 -78.27 37.82
CA ASP A 89 33.87 -79.51 37.65
C ASP A 89 32.48 -79.23 37.05
N LYS A 90 32.33 -79.45 35.75
CA LYS A 90 31.07 -79.66 35.01
C LYS A 90 29.82 -78.96 35.58
N ARG A 91 29.79 -77.64 35.67
CA ARG A 91 28.55 -76.85 35.62
C ARG A 91 28.83 -75.57 34.85
N SER A 92 28.27 -75.46 33.65
CA SER A 92 28.26 -74.29 32.76
C SER A 92 27.83 -72.97 33.41
N LYS A 93 27.34 -73.02 34.65
CA LYS A 93 26.86 -71.87 35.42
C LYS A 93 27.96 -70.94 35.92
N HIS A 94 29.20 -71.41 36.08
CA HIS A 94 30.25 -70.56 36.66
C HIS A 94 30.60 -69.37 35.76
N VAL A 95 30.74 -69.58 34.44
CA VAL A 95 31.01 -68.50 33.49
C VAL A 95 29.82 -67.53 33.41
N GLU A 96 28.60 -68.05 33.48
CA GLU A 96 27.38 -67.24 33.53
C GLU A 96 27.34 -66.36 34.78
N GLU A 97 27.61 -66.92 35.96
CA GLU A 97 27.68 -66.19 37.24
C GLU A 97 28.79 -65.14 37.25
N LEU A 98 29.96 -65.45 36.69
CA LEU A 98 31.07 -64.49 36.55
C LEU A 98 30.70 -63.32 35.64
N VAL A 99 30.20 -63.63 34.43
CA VAL A 99 29.77 -62.62 33.45
C VAL A 99 28.66 -61.75 34.03
N GLN A 100 27.67 -62.37 34.69
CA GLN A 100 26.59 -61.68 35.37
C GLN A 100 27.12 -60.76 36.48
N GLY A 101 28.03 -61.25 37.33
CA GLY A 101 28.60 -60.47 38.43
C GLY A 101 29.40 -59.26 37.95
N VAL A 102 30.20 -59.40 36.89
CA VAL A 102 30.98 -58.30 36.28
C VAL A 102 30.05 -57.23 35.72
N ILE A 103 29.05 -57.65 34.93
CA ILE A 103 28.09 -56.75 34.31
C ILE A 103 27.25 -56.01 35.35
N GLU A 104 26.71 -56.71 36.35
CA GLU A 104 25.92 -56.11 37.41
C GLU A 104 26.75 -55.13 38.24
N GLY A 105 27.99 -55.48 38.55
CA GLY A 105 28.93 -54.63 39.28
C GLY A 105 29.21 -53.32 38.56
N GLU A 106 29.70 -53.39 37.32
CA GLU A 106 30.07 -52.20 36.54
C GLU A 106 28.86 -51.33 36.20
N THR A 107 27.73 -51.94 35.85
CA THR A 107 26.49 -51.22 35.58
C THR A 107 26.01 -50.48 36.82
N ARG A 108 26.12 -51.09 38.02
CA ARG A 108 25.71 -50.46 39.30
C ARG A 108 26.59 -49.27 39.66
N VAL A 109 27.90 -49.37 39.45
CA VAL A 109 28.83 -48.26 39.73
C VAL A 109 28.52 -47.07 38.84
N LEU A 110 28.29 -47.31 37.55
CA LEU A 110 27.90 -46.27 36.59
C LEU A 110 26.55 -45.65 36.92
N ALA A 111 25.55 -46.49 37.21
CA ALA A 111 24.23 -46.05 37.62
C ALA A 111 24.25 -45.13 38.83
N ALA A 112 25.08 -45.43 39.83
CA ALA A 112 25.19 -44.65 41.06
C ALA A 112 25.79 -43.25 40.83
N SER A 113 26.57 -43.05 39.76
CA SER A 113 27.17 -41.75 39.42
C SER A 113 26.27 -40.82 38.61
N MET A 114 25.22 -41.34 37.98
CA MET A 114 24.36 -40.58 37.06
C MET A 114 22.98 -40.30 37.67
N THR A 115 22.36 -39.19 37.28
CA THR A 115 20.96 -38.93 37.63
C THR A 115 20.02 -39.77 36.78
N MET A 116 18.82 -40.01 37.27
CA MET A 116 17.84 -40.83 36.57
C MET A 116 17.48 -40.25 35.19
N GLU A 117 17.36 -38.92 35.10
CA GLU A 117 17.13 -38.23 33.84
C GLU A 117 18.30 -38.38 32.85
N GLN A 118 19.54 -38.37 33.35
CA GLN A 118 20.73 -38.58 32.52
C GLN A 118 20.79 -40.01 31.98
N ILE A 119 20.43 -41.02 32.79
CA ILE A 119 20.37 -42.41 32.32
C ILE A 119 19.26 -42.57 31.25
N PHE A 120 18.12 -41.88 31.43
CA PHE A 120 17.00 -41.91 30.49
C PHE A 120 17.27 -41.13 29.18
N LYS A 121 17.84 -39.93 29.26
CA LYS A 121 18.15 -39.09 28.08
C LYS A 121 19.43 -39.56 27.38
N GLY A 122 20.44 -39.95 28.16
CA GLY A 122 21.78 -40.36 27.75
C GLY A 122 21.92 -41.87 27.55
N THR A 123 20.84 -42.60 27.26
CA THR A 123 20.87 -44.07 27.12
C THR A 123 21.90 -44.56 26.10
N LYS A 124 22.30 -43.74 25.10
CA LYS A 124 23.39 -44.10 24.17
C LYS A 124 24.78 -43.98 24.79
N GLU A 125 25.04 -42.90 25.52
CA GLU A 125 26.32 -42.64 26.19
C GLU A 125 26.52 -43.63 27.34
N PHE A 126 25.48 -43.82 28.15
CA PHE A 126 25.46 -44.82 29.22
C PHE A 126 25.74 -46.23 28.69
N LYS A 127 25.09 -46.65 27.59
CA LYS A 127 25.37 -47.95 26.95
C LYS A 127 26.84 -48.10 26.55
N LYS A 128 27.43 -47.03 26.00
CA LYS A 128 28.81 -47.06 25.53
C LYS A 128 29.79 -47.16 26.70
N GLU A 129 29.55 -46.41 27.76
CA GLU A 129 30.39 -46.44 28.95
C GLU A 129 30.29 -47.78 29.70
N VAL A 130 29.07 -48.33 29.85
CA VAL A 130 28.87 -49.68 30.41
C VAL A 130 29.60 -50.71 29.54
N PHE A 131 29.46 -50.64 28.23
CA PHE A 131 30.12 -51.56 27.31
C PHE A 131 31.65 -51.51 27.43
N GLU A 132 32.24 -50.32 27.46
CA GLU A 132 33.70 -50.15 27.55
C GLU A 132 34.24 -50.71 28.87
N LYS A 133 33.60 -50.41 30.01
CA LYS A 133 34.04 -50.92 31.32
C LYS A 133 33.87 -52.44 31.45
N VAL A 134 32.71 -52.97 31.05
CA VAL A 134 32.47 -54.42 31.07
C VAL A 134 33.44 -55.15 30.14
N GLN A 135 33.74 -54.61 28.96
CA GLN A 135 34.68 -55.24 28.03
C GLN A 135 36.11 -55.30 28.61
N LEU A 136 36.54 -54.29 29.35
CA LEU A 136 37.87 -54.28 30.02
C LEU A 136 37.98 -55.40 31.06
N GLU A 137 36.95 -55.62 31.86
CA GLU A 137 36.92 -56.72 32.84
C GLU A 137 36.82 -58.09 32.15
N LEU A 138 35.99 -58.23 31.12
CA LEU A 138 35.83 -59.49 30.38
C LEU A 138 37.09 -59.90 29.61
N ASN A 139 37.93 -58.95 29.18
CA ASN A 139 39.21 -59.22 28.52
C ASN A 139 40.15 -60.04 29.43
N GLN A 140 40.10 -59.85 30.76
CA GLN A 140 40.94 -60.61 31.71
C GLN A 140 40.62 -62.11 31.70
N PHE A 141 39.40 -62.46 31.27
CA PHE A 141 38.91 -63.83 31.15
C PHE A 141 38.97 -64.36 29.70
N GLY A 142 39.49 -63.58 28.75
CA GLY A 142 39.52 -63.93 27.33
C GLY A 142 38.16 -63.85 26.62
N LEU A 143 37.20 -63.13 27.22
CA LEU A 143 35.83 -62.98 26.70
C LEU A 143 35.64 -61.66 25.94
N LEU A 144 34.82 -61.72 24.90
CA LEU A 144 34.47 -60.60 24.03
C LEU A 144 32.95 -60.46 23.92
N ILE A 145 32.47 -59.23 24.08
CA ILE A 145 31.08 -58.87 23.79
C ILE A 145 30.97 -58.65 22.28
N TYR A 146 30.21 -59.51 21.60
CA TYR A 146 29.89 -59.38 20.18
C TYR A 146 28.74 -58.42 19.95
N ASN A 147 27.74 -58.43 20.84
CA ASN A 147 26.58 -57.58 20.77
C ASN A 147 26.03 -57.29 22.17
N ALA A 148 25.49 -56.09 22.38
CA ALA A 148 24.80 -55.70 23.58
C ALA A 148 23.50 -54.99 23.21
N ASN A 149 22.37 -55.63 23.51
CA ASN A 149 21.05 -55.06 23.34
C ASN A 149 20.45 -54.70 24.70
N VAL A 150 20.55 -53.42 25.04
CA VAL A 150 19.96 -52.85 26.25
C VAL A 150 18.55 -52.36 25.93
N LYS A 151 17.54 -52.92 26.60
CA LYS A 151 16.14 -52.52 26.46
C LYS A 151 15.87 -51.21 27.22
N GLN A 152 14.64 -50.71 27.14
CA GLN A 152 14.22 -49.55 27.90
C GLN A 152 14.22 -49.85 29.41
N LEU A 153 14.61 -48.85 30.20
CA LEU A 153 14.56 -48.91 31.66
C LEU A 153 13.12 -49.14 32.13
N VAL A 154 12.96 -49.98 33.15
CA VAL A 154 11.67 -50.29 33.76
C VAL A 154 11.72 -49.89 35.23
N ASP A 155 10.60 -49.36 35.72
CA ASP A 155 10.45 -49.06 37.14
C ASP A 155 10.42 -50.37 37.95
N VAL A 156 10.95 -50.33 39.17
CA VAL A 156 10.76 -51.43 40.12
C VAL A 156 9.28 -51.49 40.51
N PRO A 157 8.67 -52.68 40.69
CA PRO A 157 7.29 -52.81 41.10
C PRO A 157 6.98 -51.96 42.35
N GLY A 158 6.02 -51.05 42.24
CA GLY A 158 5.66 -50.09 43.30
C GLY A 158 6.11 -48.64 43.04
N HIS A 159 6.91 -48.40 42.00
CA HIS A 159 7.27 -47.07 41.53
C HIS A 159 6.76 -46.85 40.10
N GLU A 160 6.37 -45.62 39.76
CA GLU A 160 5.84 -45.24 38.44
C GLU A 160 6.60 -44.04 37.83
N TYR A 161 7.86 -43.85 38.23
CA TYR A 161 8.63 -42.67 37.89
C TYR A 161 8.81 -42.53 36.38
N PHE A 162 9.19 -43.59 35.66
CA PHE A 162 9.37 -43.52 34.21
C PHE A 162 8.07 -43.24 33.46
N SER A 163 6.94 -43.73 33.96
CA SER A 163 5.63 -43.45 33.39
C SER A 163 5.30 -41.95 33.48
N TYR A 164 5.47 -41.35 34.65
CA TYR A 164 5.27 -39.91 34.84
C TYR A 164 6.31 -39.06 34.10
N LEU A 165 7.57 -39.49 34.06
CA LEU A 165 8.62 -38.79 33.32
C LEU A 165 8.32 -38.79 31.81
N GLY A 166 7.88 -39.92 31.27
CA GLY A 166 7.44 -40.02 29.87
C GLY A 166 6.27 -39.09 29.56
N GLN A 167 5.24 -39.08 30.42
CA GLN A 167 4.10 -38.16 30.27
C GLN A 167 4.53 -36.69 30.36
N LYS A 168 5.36 -36.32 31.35
CA LYS A 168 5.92 -34.96 31.50
C LYS A 168 6.66 -34.52 30.24
N THR A 169 7.54 -35.38 29.72
CA THR A 169 8.34 -35.09 28.52
C THR A 169 7.44 -34.88 27.29
N GLN A 170 6.42 -35.71 27.12
CA GLN A 170 5.44 -35.55 26.03
C GLN A 170 4.63 -34.25 26.17
N MET A 171 4.21 -33.92 27.39
CA MET A 171 3.49 -32.67 27.66
C MET A 171 4.37 -31.44 27.46
N GLU A 172 5.63 -31.46 27.88
CA GLU A 172 6.60 -30.39 27.63
C GLU A 172 6.81 -30.18 26.14
N ALA A 173 7.05 -31.25 25.37
CA ALA A 173 7.21 -31.16 23.92
C ALA A 173 5.94 -30.60 23.23
N ALA A 174 4.76 -31.05 23.65
CA ALA A 174 3.49 -30.55 23.13
C ALA A 174 3.25 -29.08 23.49
N ASN A 175 3.61 -28.66 24.71
CA ASN A 175 3.49 -27.26 25.13
C ASN A 175 4.49 -26.37 24.41
N GLN A 176 5.73 -26.82 24.22
CA GLN A 176 6.72 -26.08 23.44
C GLN A 176 6.24 -25.89 22.00
N ALA A 177 5.75 -26.94 21.35
CA ALA A 177 5.18 -26.84 20.02
C ALA A 177 3.98 -25.86 19.96
N LYS A 178 3.13 -25.83 20.99
CA LYS A 178 2.03 -24.85 21.09
C LYS A 178 2.55 -23.42 21.22
N ILE A 179 3.61 -23.20 22.01
CA ILE A 179 4.25 -21.89 22.17
C ILE A 179 4.82 -21.43 20.82
N ASP A 180 5.55 -22.30 20.13
CA ASP A 180 6.17 -21.99 18.84
C ASP A 180 5.11 -21.64 17.78
N VAL A 181 4.00 -22.40 17.73
CA VAL A 181 2.87 -22.11 16.84
C VAL A 181 2.20 -20.79 17.19
N ALA A 182 1.99 -20.50 18.48
CA ALA A 182 1.40 -19.25 18.92
C ALA A 182 2.29 -18.04 18.58
N GLU A 183 3.61 -18.17 18.75
CA GLU A 183 4.58 -17.14 18.40
C GLU A 183 4.63 -16.91 16.89
N ALA A 184 4.66 -17.99 16.10
CA ALA A 184 4.60 -17.92 14.65
C ALA A 184 3.31 -17.24 14.16
N LYS A 185 2.16 -17.58 14.76
CA LYS A 185 0.87 -16.96 14.46
C LYS A 185 0.87 -15.47 14.81
N LYS A 186 1.35 -15.11 16.00
CA LYS A 186 1.50 -13.71 16.44
C LYS A 186 2.36 -12.91 15.46
N LYS A 187 3.51 -13.44 15.06
CA LYS A 187 4.41 -12.80 14.08
C LYS A 187 3.74 -12.66 12.72
N GLY A 188 3.02 -13.69 12.27
CA GLY A 188 2.24 -13.66 11.03
C GLY A 188 1.14 -12.59 11.05
N GLU A 189 0.37 -12.50 12.14
CA GLU A 189 -0.69 -11.49 12.31
C GLU A 189 -0.14 -10.06 12.37
N ILE A 190 0.99 -9.84 13.07
CA ILE A 190 1.66 -8.53 13.10
C ILE A 190 2.10 -8.14 11.69
N GLY A 191 2.80 -9.03 10.97
CA GLY A 191 3.26 -8.74 9.60
C GLY A 191 2.11 -8.54 8.61
N ALA A 192 0.96 -9.20 8.82
CA ALA A 192 -0.25 -8.96 8.02
C ALA A 192 -0.87 -7.59 8.31
N LYS A 193 -1.04 -7.23 9.60
CA LYS A 193 -1.57 -5.93 10.00
C LYS A 193 -0.66 -4.77 9.62
N GLU A 194 0.66 -4.96 9.70
CA GLU A 194 1.63 -3.96 9.27
C GLU A 194 1.52 -3.71 7.76
N ARG A 195 1.47 -4.76 6.93
CA ARG A 195 1.22 -4.63 5.49
C ARG A 195 -0.11 -3.97 5.19
N GLN A 196 -1.18 -4.33 5.91
CA GLN A 196 -2.48 -3.70 5.74
C GLN A 196 -2.43 -2.22 6.13
N GLY A 197 -1.80 -1.87 7.25
CA GLY A 197 -1.60 -0.51 7.71
C GLY A 197 -0.83 0.34 6.70
N LEU A 198 0.27 -0.19 6.16
CA LEU A 198 1.06 0.46 5.12
C LEU A 198 0.24 0.67 3.83
N THR A 199 -0.54 -0.34 3.43
CA THR A 199 -1.43 -0.24 2.26
C THR A 199 -2.49 0.84 2.47
N SER A 200 -3.13 0.89 3.64
CA SER A 200 -4.11 1.91 3.99
C SER A 200 -3.50 3.31 4.04
N GLN A 201 -2.29 3.46 4.61
CA GLN A 201 -1.57 4.73 4.62
C GLN A 201 -1.21 5.19 3.20
N ASN A 202 -0.72 4.30 2.36
CA ASN A 202 -0.42 4.60 0.96
C ASN A 202 -1.67 4.99 0.18
N ALA A 203 -2.78 4.26 0.37
CA ALA A 203 -4.06 4.61 -0.25
C ALA A 203 -4.56 5.99 0.21
N ALA A 204 -4.46 6.30 1.52
CA ALA A 204 -4.83 7.61 2.04
C ALA A 204 -3.92 8.73 1.51
N LYS A 205 -2.62 8.48 1.37
CA LYS A 205 -1.66 9.42 0.78
C LYS A 205 -1.98 9.69 -0.69
N ILE A 206 -2.27 8.64 -1.47
CA ILE A 206 -2.68 8.77 -2.88
C ILE A 206 -4.00 9.54 -3.00
N ASP A 207 -4.99 9.28 -2.14
CA ASP A 207 -6.26 10.03 -2.14
C ASP A 207 -6.05 11.51 -1.81
N ALA A 208 -5.21 11.81 -0.82
CA ALA A 208 -4.85 13.18 -0.46
C ALA A 208 -4.11 13.89 -1.61
N GLU A 209 -3.11 13.26 -2.22
CA GLU A 209 -2.40 13.79 -3.39
C GLU A 209 -3.36 14.00 -4.57
N THR A 210 -4.26 13.05 -4.81
CA THR A 210 -5.28 13.16 -5.86
C THR A 210 -6.18 14.38 -5.62
N LYS A 211 -6.68 14.58 -4.39
CA LYS A 211 -7.49 15.75 -4.03
C LYS A 211 -6.74 17.07 -4.22
N ILE A 212 -5.46 17.12 -3.86
CA ILE A 212 -4.63 18.31 -4.07
C ILE A 212 -4.51 18.60 -5.57
N ILE A 213 -4.18 17.59 -6.38
CA ILE A 213 -4.05 17.72 -7.84
C ILE A 213 -5.38 18.15 -8.47
N THR A 214 -6.51 17.57 -8.07
CA THR A 214 -7.83 17.97 -8.59
C THR A 214 -8.18 19.40 -8.20
N THR A 215 -7.85 19.80 -6.98
CA THR A 215 -8.12 21.18 -6.50
C THR A 215 -7.23 22.18 -7.23
N GLN A 216 -5.95 21.86 -7.46
CA GLN A 216 -5.04 22.67 -8.27
C GLN A 216 -5.54 22.81 -9.70
N ARG A 217 -5.91 21.70 -10.35
CA ARG A 217 -6.49 21.72 -11.72
C ARG A 217 -7.76 22.54 -11.81
N LEU A 218 -8.66 22.44 -10.81
CA LEU A 218 -9.86 23.27 -10.76
C LEU A 218 -9.52 24.76 -10.56
N GLY A 219 -8.56 25.07 -9.69
CA GLY A 219 -8.08 26.44 -9.49
C GLY A 219 -7.44 27.03 -10.75
N ASP A 220 -6.65 26.26 -11.48
CA ASP A 220 -6.04 26.69 -12.74
C ASP A 220 -7.10 26.85 -13.84
N ALA A 221 -8.05 25.91 -13.96
CA ALA A 221 -9.17 26.04 -14.89
C ALA A 221 -10.04 27.27 -14.58
N GLN A 222 -10.30 27.56 -13.31
CA GLN A 222 -11.00 28.78 -12.90
C GLN A 222 -10.22 30.05 -13.24
N LYS A 223 -8.89 30.07 -13.03
CA LYS A 223 -8.04 31.20 -13.46
C LYS A 223 -8.10 31.40 -14.96
N GLU A 224 -8.03 30.33 -15.75
CA GLU A 224 -8.15 30.40 -17.21
C GLU A 224 -9.54 30.90 -17.63
N GLU A 225 -10.61 30.44 -16.98
CA GLU A 225 -11.96 30.92 -17.24
C GLU A 225 -12.12 32.41 -16.90
N ILE A 226 -11.57 32.86 -15.78
CA ILE A 226 -11.55 34.28 -15.38
C ILE A 226 -10.74 35.10 -16.39
N ASN A 227 -9.58 34.62 -16.83
CA ASN A 227 -8.74 35.30 -17.81
C ASN A 227 -9.46 35.44 -19.16
N VAL A 228 -10.12 34.37 -19.63
CA VAL A 228 -10.91 34.40 -20.86
C VAL A 228 -12.09 35.36 -20.71
N LYS A 229 -12.88 35.27 -19.63
CA LYS A 229 -13.98 36.22 -19.38
C LYS A 229 -13.50 37.67 -19.34
N THR A 230 -12.42 37.95 -18.61
CA THR A 230 -11.82 39.28 -18.52
C THR A 230 -11.36 39.79 -19.89
N SER A 231 -10.73 38.92 -20.70
CA SER A 231 -10.30 39.29 -22.06
C SER A 231 -11.49 39.61 -22.97
N VAL A 232 -12.60 38.86 -22.86
CA VAL A 232 -13.83 39.09 -23.61
C VAL A 232 -14.49 40.40 -23.18
N GLU A 233 -14.52 40.69 -21.88
CA GLU A 233 -15.04 41.96 -21.35
C GLU A 233 -14.19 43.15 -21.79
N LEU A 234 -12.86 43.04 -21.73
CA LEU A 234 -11.95 44.08 -22.25
C LEU A 234 -12.19 44.32 -23.74
N TYR A 235 -12.35 43.26 -24.54
CA TYR A 235 -12.67 43.38 -25.96
C TYR A 235 -14.02 44.05 -26.21
N ARG A 236 -15.05 43.68 -25.43
CA ARG A 236 -16.37 44.33 -25.47
C ARG A 236 -16.29 45.81 -25.11
N ASN A 237 -15.61 46.15 -24.02
CA ASN A 237 -15.42 47.53 -23.58
C ASN A 237 -14.66 48.35 -24.62
N GLN A 238 -13.63 47.79 -25.26
CA GLN A 238 -12.92 48.45 -26.36
C GLN A 238 -13.85 48.70 -27.56
N LYS A 239 -14.66 47.70 -27.95
CA LYS A 239 -15.63 47.83 -29.03
C LYS A 239 -16.72 48.85 -28.71
N GLU A 240 -17.20 48.87 -27.48
CA GLU A 240 -18.20 49.84 -27.03
C GLU A 240 -17.63 51.26 -26.99
N ALA A 241 -16.40 51.44 -26.51
CA ALA A 241 -15.70 52.73 -26.56
C ALA A 241 -15.50 53.22 -28.00
N GLU A 242 -15.16 52.32 -28.93
CA GLU A 242 -15.06 52.62 -30.37
C GLU A 242 -16.41 53.03 -30.96
N LEU A 243 -17.50 52.34 -30.60
CA LEU A 243 -18.86 52.71 -30.99
C LEU A 243 -19.29 54.07 -30.41
N VAL A 244 -18.95 54.37 -29.16
CA VAL A 244 -19.25 55.67 -28.54
C VAL A 244 -18.49 56.78 -29.25
N LYS A 245 -17.20 56.58 -29.57
CA LYS A 245 -16.42 57.54 -30.38
C LYS A 245 -17.05 57.76 -31.76
N SER A 246 -17.39 56.68 -32.46
CA SER A 246 -18.05 56.76 -33.77
C SER A 246 -19.41 57.46 -33.69
N LYS A 247 -20.24 57.15 -32.68
CA LYS A 247 -21.51 57.84 -32.44
C LYS A 247 -21.32 59.32 -32.12
N ALA A 248 -20.31 59.68 -31.34
CA ALA A 248 -19.98 61.08 -31.04
C ALA A 248 -19.54 61.83 -32.30
N GLU A 249 -18.71 61.22 -33.16
CA GLU A 249 -18.33 61.79 -34.46
C GLU A 249 -19.53 61.95 -35.41
N LEU A 250 -20.44 60.98 -35.45
CA LEU A 250 -21.68 61.12 -36.22
C LEU A 250 -22.58 62.22 -35.65
N ALA A 251 -22.67 62.36 -34.34
CA ALA A 251 -23.45 63.40 -33.69
C ALA A 251 -22.88 64.81 -33.94
N THR A 252 -21.55 64.99 -33.89
CA THR A 252 -20.92 66.28 -34.20
C THR A 252 -21.10 66.65 -35.67
N LYS A 253 -20.97 65.68 -36.58
CA LYS A 253 -21.32 65.88 -37.99
C LYS A 253 -22.79 66.27 -38.13
N ASN A 254 -23.73 65.48 -37.61
CA ASN A 254 -25.16 65.80 -37.71
C ASN A 254 -25.52 67.16 -37.09
N ALA A 255 -24.90 67.56 -35.98
CA ALA A 255 -25.08 68.88 -35.40
C ALA A 255 -24.57 70.00 -36.32
N GLY A 256 -23.41 69.81 -36.97
CA GLY A 256 -22.91 70.74 -37.99
C GLY A 256 -23.84 70.86 -39.19
N TRP A 257 -24.43 69.75 -39.66
CA TRP A 257 -25.41 69.78 -40.75
C TRP A 257 -26.71 70.47 -40.35
N SER A 258 -27.19 70.24 -39.12
CA SER A 258 -28.38 70.90 -38.56
C SER A 258 -28.16 72.41 -38.41
N GLN A 259 -26.99 72.83 -37.90
CA GLN A 259 -26.62 74.24 -37.81
C GLN A 259 -26.56 74.90 -39.19
N ALA A 260 -25.99 74.23 -40.20
CA ALA A 260 -25.98 74.72 -41.57
C ALA A 260 -27.42 74.85 -42.15
N SER A 261 -28.29 73.89 -41.86
CA SER A 261 -29.70 73.93 -42.26
C SER A 261 -30.45 75.10 -41.61
N GLN A 262 -30.26 75.33 -40.31
CA GLN A 262 -30.90 76.44 -39.60
C GLN A 262 -30.38 77.80 -40.07
N LEU A 263 -29.09 77.92 -40.37
CA LEU A 263 -28.52 79.12 -40.97
C LEU A 263 -29.15 79.43 -42.33
N ALA A 264 -29.32 78.42 -43.19
CA ALA A 264 -29.98 78.57 -44.48
C ALA A 264 -31.46 79.00 -44.35
N GLU A 265 -32.21 78.46 -43.37
CA GLU A 265 -33.58 78.90 -43.09
C GLU A 265 -33.66 80.35 -42.59
N VAL A 266 -32.75 80.75 -41.70
CA VAL A 266 -32.71 82.14 -41.19
C VAL A 266 -32.31 83.12 -42.29
N GLU A 267 -31.37 82.76 -43.17
CA GLU A 267 -31.01 83.58 -44.33
C GLU A 267 -32.18 83.71 -45.32
N ALA A 268 -32.91 82.62 -45.59
CA ALA A 268 -34.10 82.65 -46.43
C ALA A 268 -35.21 83.53 -45.82
N ALA A 269 -35.47 83.42 -44.52
CA ALA A 269 -36.46 84.25 -43.83
C ALA A 269 -36.07 85.74 -43.83
N LYS A 270 -34.80 86.06 -43.63
CA LYS A 270 -34.30 87.45 -43.74
C LYS A 270 -34.46 87.99 -45.17
N ALA A 271 -34.20 87.18 -46.20
CA ALA A 271 -34.38 87.59 -47.58
C ALA A 271 -35.86 87.88 -47.92
N VAL A 272 -36.79 87.10 -47.37
CA VAL A 272 -38.24 87.36 -47.50
C VAL A 272 -38.62 88.66 -46.80
N ALA A 273 -38.17 88.87 -45.55
CA ALA A 273 -38.47 90.09 -44.79
C ALA A 273 -37.95 91.37 -45.47
N ILE A 274 -36.76 91.32 -46.08
CA ILE A 274 -36.21 92.45 -46.85
C ILE A 274 -37.09 92.77 -48.06
N ARG A 275 -37.51 91.74 -48.81
CA ARG A 275 -38.42 91.94 -49.96
C ARG A 275 -39.78 92.52 -49.54
N GLU A 276 -40.34 92.09 -48.41
CA GLU A 276 -41.60 92.63 -47.90
C GLU A 276 -41.49 94.10 -47.51
N ALA A 277 -40.37 94.49 -46.88
CA ALA A 277 -40.10 95.88 -46.53
C ALA A 277 -39.97 96.78 -47.77
N GLU A 278 -39.27 96.32 -48.82
CA GLU A 278 -39.18 97.04 -50.11
C GLU A 278 -40.56 97.25 -50.74
N LEU A 279 -41.39 96.19 -50.79
CA LEU A 279 -42.76 96.25 -51.31
C LEU A 279 -43.65 97.24 -50.54
N GLN A 280 -43.53 97.32 -49.20
CA GLN A 280 -44.29 98.30 -48.42
C GLN A 280 -43.92 99.74 -48.77
N THR A 281 -42.63 100.03 -48.96
CA THR A 281 -42.20 101.38 -49.35
C THR A 281 -42.70 101.79 -50.74
N GLU A 282 -42.85 100.86 -51.68
CA GLU A 282 -43.44 101.15 -52.99
C GLU A 282 -44.95 101.45 -52.91
N VAL A 283 -45.69 100.72 -52.07
CA VAL A 283 -47.13 100.95 -51.87
C VAL A 283 -47.39 102.32 -51.25
N GLU A 284 -46.57 102.75 -50.29
CA GLU A 284 -46.69 104.07 -49.68
C GLU A 284 -46.43 105.20 -50.67
N LYS A 285 -45.40 105.08 -51.53
CA LYS A 285 -45.14 106.05 -52.61
C LYS A 285 -46.31 106.16 -53.59
N LYS A 286 -46.92 105.04 -53.98
CA LYS A 286 -48.10 105.05 -54.87
C LYS A 286 -49.34 105.69 -54.22
N LYS A 287 -49.54 105.50 -52.91
CA LYS A 287 -50.65 106.16 -52.18
C LYS A 287 -50.47 107.68 -52.12
N ALA A 288 -49.24 108.16 -51.91
CA ALA A 288 -48.96 109.60 -51.87
C ALA A 288 -49.23 110.30 -53.22
N LEU A 289 -48.88 109.66 -54.34
CA LEU A 289 -49.17 110.18 -55.69
C LEU A 289 -50.67 110.29 -55.97
N ASN A 290 -51.47 109.30 -55.58
CA ASN A 290 -52.92 109.37 -55.76
C ASN A 290 -53.59 110.48 -54.94
N GLN A 291 -53.03 110.86 -53.79
CA GLN A 291 -53.55 111.96 -52.98
C GLN A 291 -53.28 113.33 -53.61
N THR A 292 -52.12 113.52 -54.26
CA THR A 292 -51.80 114.79 -54.93
C THR A 292 -52.63 115.01 -56.19
N GLU A 293 -52.98 113.94 -56.92
CA GLU A 293 -53.89 114.03 -58.07
C GLU A 293 -55.32 114.40 -57.67
N LYS A 294 -55.84 113.86 -56.56
CA LYS A 294 -57.18 114.21 -56.05
C LYS A 294 -57.31 115.70 -55.68
N LEU A 295 -56.33 116.25 -54.97
CA LEU A 295 -56.32 117.67 -54.60
C LEU A 295 -56.26 118.61 -55.82
N ARG A 296 -55.64 118.16 -56.91
CA ARG A 296 -55.56 118.92 -58.17
C ARG A 296 -56.91 118.99 -58.89
N ALA A 297 -57.71 117.92 -58.81
CA ALA A 297 -59.05 117.87 -59.42
C ALA A 297 -60.07 118.76 -58.69
N GLU A 298 -60.02 118.83 -57.35
CA GLU A 298 -60.94 119.68 -56.56
C GLU A 298 -60.71 121.18 -56.75
N LEU A 299 -59.46 121.61 -56.96
CA LEU A 299 -59.15 123.03 -57.24
C LEU A 299 -59.64 123.46 -58.62
N LEU A 300 -59.53 122.59 -59.63
CA LEU A 300 -60.00 122.88 -60.99
C LEU A 300 -61.53 122.94 -61.06
N SER A 301 -62.25 122.14 -60.28
CA SER A 301 -63.72 122.19 -60.25
C SER A 301 -64.25 123.47 -59.59
N LYS A 302 -63.60 123.95 -58.51
CA LYS A 302 -63.99 125.21 -57.86
C LYS A 302 -63.79 126.42 -58.77
N ALA A 303 -62.68 126.47 -59.50
CA ALA A 303 -62.40 127.58 -60.42
C ALA A 303 -63.39 127.64 -61.60
N ALA A 304 -63.87 126.49 -62.09
CA ALA A 304 -64.85 126.43 -63.19
C ALA A 304 -66.24 126.95 -62.77
N VAL A 305 -66.69 126.65 -61.54
CA VAL A 305 -68.00 127.08 -61.03
C VAL A 305 -68.05 128.60 -60.77
N GLU A 306 -66.95 129.18 -60.29
CA GLU A 306 -66.83 130.64 -60.13
C GLU A 306 -66.80 131.40 -61.46
N TYR A 307 -66.34 130.76 -62.53
CA TYR A 307 -66.34 131.35 -63.87
C TYR A 307 -67.76 131.42 -64.45
N GLU A 308 -68.54 130.32 -64.38
CA GLU A 308 -69.90 130.30 -64.94
C GLU A 308 -70.90 131.20 -64.19
N THR A 309 -70.77 131.34 -62.87
CA THR A 309 -71.64 132.23 -62.08
C THR A 309 -71.50 133.70 -62.48
N LYS A 310 -70.27 134.17 -62.72
CA LYS A 310 -70.03 135.56 -63.18
C LYS A 310 -70.56 135.84 -64.58
N VAL A 311 -70.53 134.86 -65.48
CA VAL A 311 -71.07 134.99 -66.84
C VAL A 311 -72.60 135.12 -66.81
N CYS A 312 -73.28 134.40 -65.91
CA CYS A 312 -74.72 134.44 -65.77
C CYS A 312 -75.22 135.79 -65.24
N ASP A 313 -74.57 136.35 -64.21
CA ASP A 313 -74.94 137.66 -63.64
C ASP A 313 -74.79 138.81 -64.66
N THR A 314 -73.79 138.75 -65.54
CA THR A 314 -73.56 139.78 -66.56
C THR A 314 -74.64 139.77 -67.65
N ASN A 315 -75.18 138.59 -67.99
CA ASN A 315 -76.24 138.44 -68.98
C ASN A 315 -77.61 138.92 -68.47
N VAL A 316 -77.90 138.81 -67.17
CA VAL A 316 -79.15 139.31 -66.57
C VAL A 316 -79.21 140.85 -66.59
N ILE A 317 -78.08 141.52 -66.38
CA ILE A 317 -77.99 142.98 -66.42
C ILE A 317 -78.19 143.52 -67.84
N LEU A 318 -77.68 142.81 -68.87
CA LEU A 318 -77.85 143.18 -70.27
C LEU A 318 -79.32 143.08 -70.74
N PHE A 319 -80.07 142.09 -70.23
CA PHE A 319 -81.47 141.88 -70.59
C PHE A 319 -82.40 142.95 -70.01
N TYR A 320 -82.12 143.45 -68.80
CA TYR A 320 -82.89 144.53 -68.18
C TYR A 320 -82.69 145.89 -68.87
N LEU A 321 -81.47 146.17 -69.37
CA LEU A 321 -81.19 147.40 -70.12
C LEU A 321 -81.85 147.41 -71.51
N LEU A 322 -81.95 146.25 -72.18
CA LEU A 322 -82.62 146.13 -73.48
C LEU A 322 -84.15 146.23 -73.38
N PHE A 323 -84.74 145.71 -72.30
CA PHE A 323 -86.21 145.72 -72.11
C PHE A 323 -86.76 147.12 -71.79
N CYS A 324 -86.04 147.93 -70.99
CA CYS A 324 -86.45 149.32 -70.74
C CYS A 324 -86.32 150.22 -71.97
N ALA A 325 -85.40 149.93 -72.90
CA ALA A 325 -85.29 150.66 -74.17
C ALA A 325 -86.45 150.38 -75.14
N PHE A 326 -87.14 149.24 -75.02
CA PHE A 326 -88.25 148.86 -75.91
C PHE A 326 -89.61 149.47 -75.51
N VAL A 327 -89.81 149.77 -74.22
CA VAL A 327 -91.11 150.34 -73.76
C VAL A 327 -91.27 151.83 -74.10
N VAL A 328 -90.19 152.51 -74.52
CA VAL A 328 -90.25 153.91 -74.99
C VAL A 328 -90.75 154.04 -76.45
N LEU A 329 -90.94 152.94 -77.20
CA LEU A 329 -91.14 153.00 -78.67
C LEU A 329 -92.44 152.42 -79.24
N VAL A 330 -93.46 152.10 -78.43
CA VAL A 330 -94.77 151.68 -78.98
C VAL A 330 -95.93 152.41 -78.30
N TYR A 331 -95.88 153.73 -78.42
CA TYR A 331 -97.03 154.57 -78.79
C TYR A 331 -96.90 154.79 -80.32
N GLU A 332 -97.59 154.00 -81.14
CA GLU A 332 -98.05 154.31 -82.52
C GLU A 332 -98.67 153.05 -83.15
N LEU A 333 -99.93 152.80 -82.79
CA LEU A 333 -101.05 152.38 -83.66
C LEU A 333 -102.33 152.23 -82.84
#